data_AF-A0A387FY94-F1
#
_entry.id   AF-A0A387FY94-F1
#
_cell.length_a   1.000
_cell.length_b   1.000
_cell.length_c   1.000
_cell.angle_alpha   90.00
_cell.angle_beta   90.00
_cell.angle_gamma   90.00
#
_symmetry.space_group_name_H-M   'P 1'
#
loop_
_entity.id
_entity.type
_entity.pdbx_description
1 polymer ?
#
loop_
_entity_poly.entity_id
_entity_poly.type
_entity_poly.pdbx_seq_one_letter_code
_entity_poly.pdbx_strand_id
1 'polypeptide(L)' 'MRPYLAAAIVRFTALHAGIEIEVSQTVSLLDDGIAPVDLLVQEFRHCLYREKIYAETLPLRRALVDGVLGR' A
#
# COMPACT_ATOMS: atom_id res chain seq x y z
N MET A 1 -5.03 -13.32 -3.69
CA MET A 1 -5.00 -11.84 -3.62
C MET A 1 -3.71 -11.42 -2.91
N ARG A 2 -2.98 -10.41 -3.41
CA ARG A 2 -1.73 -9.93 -2.80
C ARG A 2 -2.08 -9.16 -1.51
N PRO A 3 -1.74 -9.64 -0.30
CA PRO A 3 -2.27 -9.08 0.95
C PRO A 3 -1.87 -7.62 1.18
N TYR A 4 -0.72 -7.20 0.66
CA TYR A 4 -0.22 -5.83 0.74
C TYR A 4 -1.00 -4.83 -0.14
N LEU A 5 -1.73 -5.28 -1.16
CA LEU A 5 -2.49 -4.39 -2.05
C LEU A 5 -3.66 -3.74 -1.31
N ALA A 6 -4.41 -4.52 -0.52
CA ALA A 6 -5.53 -3.99 0.26
C ALA A 6 -5.07 -2.95 1.28
N ALA A 7 -3.97 -3.22 1.98
CA ALA A 7 -3.37 -2.26 2.92
C ALA A 7 -2.89 -0.98 2.22
N ALA A 8 -2.27 -1.11 1.03
CA ALA A 8 -1.82 0.04 0.24
C ALA A 8 -3.00 0.92 -0.21
N ILE A 9 -4.10 0.30 -0.67
CA ILE A 9 -5.33 1.00 -1.06
C ILE A 9 -5.88 1.82 0.11
N VAL A 10 -6.03 1.21 1.29
CA VAL A 10 -6.56 1.90 2.47
C VAL A 10 -5.70 3.11 2.87
N ARG A 11 -4.37 2.97 2.81
CA ARG A 11 -3.47 4.09 3.14
C ARG A 11 -3.51 5.19 2.09
N PHE A 12 -3.61 4.82 0.81
CA PHE A 12 -3.67 5.78 -0.27
C PHE A 12 -5.00 6.57 -0.24
N THR A 13 -6.15 5.90 -0.09
CA THR A 13 -7.44 6.59 0.01
C THR A 13 -7.57 7.46 1.27
N ALA A 14 -6.84 7.13 2.34
CA ALA A 14 -6.77 7.99 3.52
C ALA A 14 -5.98 9.30 3.29
N LEU A 15 -5.04 9.31 2.33
CA LEU A 15 -4.25 10.50 1.97
C LEU A 15 -4.89 11.31 0.85
N HIS A 16 -5.64 10.65 -0.03
CA HIS A 16 -6.29 11.27 -1.19
C HIS A 16 -7.81 11.09 -1.09
N ALA A 17 -8.45 11.96 -0.32
CA ALA A 17 -9.90 11.99 -0.22
C ALA A 17 -10.50 12.32 -1.60
N GLY A 18 -11.43 11.48 -2.07
CA GLY A 18 -12.10 11.66 -3.37
C GLY A 18 -11.56 10.78 -4.49
N ILE A 19 -10.44 10.07 -4.30
CA ILE A 19 -9.99 9.09 -5.29
C ILE A 19 -10.72 7.77 -5.11
N GLU A 20 -11.37 7.32 -6.17
CA GLU A 20 -11.93 5.97 -6.26
C GLU A 20 -10.89 5.00 -6.85
N ILE A 21 -10.83 3.79 -6.29
CA ILE A 21 -9.91 2.76 -6.75
C ILE A 21 -10.69 1.52 -7.17
N GLU A 22 -10.49 1.11 -8.42
CA GLU A 22 -11.03 -0.14 -8.93
C GLU A 22 -9.91 -1.17 -9.09
N VAL A 23 -10.14 -2.38 -8.58
CA VAL A 23 -9.17 -3.48 -8.64
C VAL A 23 -9.77 -4.63 -9.45
N SER A 24 -9.16 -4.90 -10.60
CA SER A 24 -9.48 -6.05 -11.44
C SER A 24 -8.19 -6.82 -11.79
N GLN A 25 -7.85 -6.96 -13.07
CA GLN A 25 -6.51 -7.36 -13.52
C GLN A 25 -5.49 -6.22 -13.40
N THR A 26 -5.97 -4.98 -13.41
CA THR A 26 -5.21 -3.76 -13.21
C THR A 26 -5.77 -2.99 -12.03
N VAL A 27 -5.00 -2.02 -11.53
CA VAL A 27 -5.49 -1.03 -10.56
C VAL A 27 -5.74 0.26 -11.31
N SER A 28 -6.98 0.73 -11.27
CA SER A 28 -7.41 1.99 -11.87
C SER A 28 -7.62 3.01 -10.77
N LEU A 29 -7.11 4.23 -10.97
CA LEU A 29 -7.32 5.37 -10.09
C LEU A 29 -8.24 6.35 -10.81
N LEU A 30 -9.38 6.68 -10.20
CA LEU A 30 -10.34 7.64 -10.71
C LEU A 30 -10.32 8.87 -9.79
N ASP A 31 -9.97 10.02 -10.35
CA ASP A 31 -9.84 11.30 -9.66
C ASP A 31 -10.63 12.37 -10.41
N ASP A 32 -10.91 13.50 -9.77
CA ASP A 32 -11.59 14.65 -10.38
C ASP A 32 -10.73 15.40 -11.42
N GLY A 33 -9.46 15.02 -11.57
CA GLY A 33 -8.53 15.54 -12.57
C GLY A 33 -7.80 16.82 -12.12
N ILE A 34 -7.88 17.19 -10.85
CA ILE A 34 -7.14 18.32 -10.29
C ILE A 34 -5.66 17.99 -10.15
N ALA A 35 -5.32 16.76 -9.76
CA ALA A 35 -3.94 16.34 -9.55
C ALA A 35 -3.30 15.79 -10.84
N PRO A 36 -1.98 16.01 -11.07
CA PRO A 36 -1.27 15.37 -12.16
C PRO A 36 -1.30 13.84 -12.01
N VAL A 37 -1.74 13.14 -13.07
CA VAL A 37 -1.87 11.68 -13.07
C VAL A 37 -0.57 10.98 -12.69
N ASP A 38 0.57 11.45 -13.20
CA ASP A 38 1.89 10.86 -12.90
C ASP A 38 2.25 10.93 -11.42
N LEU A 39 1.84 12.02 -10.74
CA LEU A 39 2.07 12.20 -9.31
C LEU A 39 1.24 11.18 -8.52
N LEU A 40 -0.05 11.04 -8.82
CA LEU A 40 -0.93 10.08 -8.16
C LEU A 40 -0.44 8.64 -8.34
N VAL A 41 0.00 8.29 -9.55
CA VAL A 41 0.57 6.97 -9.84
C VAL A 41 1.86 6.74 -9.05
N GLN A 42 2.73 7.75 -8.95
CA GLN A 42 3.96 7.65 -8.18
C GLN A 42 3.67 7.46 -6.68
N GLU A 43 2.73 8.21 -6.12
CA GLU A 43 2.32 8.13 -4.72
C GLU A 43 1.66 6.78 -4.39
N PHE A 44 0.81 6.28 -5.28
CA PHE A 44 0.22 4.94 -5.14
C PHE A 44 1.30 3.84 -5.17
N ARG A 45 2.24 3.93 -6.12
CA ARG A 45 3.38 3.00 -6.19
C ARG A 45 4.23 3.03 -4.93
N HIS A 46 4.43 4.22 -4.35
CA HIS A 46 5.15 4.37 -3.10
C HIS A 46 4.43 3.65 -1.94
N CYS A 47 3.11 3.83 -1.81
CA CYS A 47 2.29 3.11 -0.83
C CYS A 47 2.39 1.59 -1.02
N LEU A 48 2.27 1.12 -2.26
CA LEU A 48 2.34 -0.30 -2.60
C LEU A 48 3.72 -0.89 -2.26
N TYR A 49 4.79 -0.19 -2.59
CA TYR A 49 6.17 -0.62 -2.31
C TYR A 49 6.41 -0.79 -0.81
N ARG A 50 5.97 0.18 0.01
CA ARG A 50 6.13 0.12 1.47
C ARG A 50 5.37 -1.04 2.09
N GLU A 51 4.13 -1.28 1.67
CA GLU A 51 3.33 -2.40 2.19
C GLU A 51 3.87 -3.76 1.75
N LYS A 52 4.41 -3.84 0.52
CA LYS A 52 5.09 -5.05 0.06
C LYS A 52 6.30 -5.38 0.93
N ILE A 53 7.22 -4.42 1.13
CA ILE A 53 8.40 -4.60 1.98
C ILE A 53 7.99 -4.93 3.41
N TYR A 54 7.01 -4.23 3.95
CA TYR A 54 6.52 -4.50 5.29
C TYR A 54 6.05 -5.96 5.41
N ALA A 55 5.20 -6.41 4.48
CA ALA A 55 4.68 -7.78 4.48
C ALA A 55 5.80 -8.83 4.35
N GLU A 56 6.76 -8.60 3.44
CA GLU A 56 7.87 -9.52 3.19
C GLU A 56 8.85 -9.61 4.38
N THR A 57 9.06 -8.50 5.09
CA THR A 57 9.99 -8.42 6.23
C THR A 57 9.34 -8.70 7.59
N LEU A 58 8.00 -8.78 7.66
CA LEU A 58 7.28 -8.98 8.93
C LEU A 58 7.66 -10.27 9.66
N PRO A 59 7.78 -11.45 9.00
CA PRO A 59 8.13 -12.69 9.68
C PRO A 59 9.49 -12.62 10.39
N LEU A 60 10.52 -12.11 9.70
CA LEU A 60 11.86 -11.94 10.29
C LEU A 60 11.84 -10.96 11.46
N ARG A 61 11.15 -9.83 11.32
CA ARG A 61 11.03 -8.83 12.40
C ARG A 61 10.34 -9.41 13.63
N ARG A 62 9.29 -10.23 13.44
CA ARG A 62 8.63 -10.93 14.56
C ARG A 62 9.57 -11.92 15.23
N ALA A 63 10.26 -12.77 14.47
CA ALA A 63 11.20 -13.74 15.02
C ALA A 63 12.33 -13.08 15.85
N LEU A 64 12.86 -11.94 15.38
CA LEU A 64 13.87 -11.19 16.12
C LEU A 64 13.31 -10.61 17.43
N VAL A 65 12.09 -10.06 17.40
CA VAL A 65 11.43 -9.52 18.58
C VAL A 65 11.12 -10.63 19.59
N ASP A 66 10.58 -11.75 19.14
CA ASP A 66 10.24 -12.89 20.00
C ASP A 66 11.49 -13.49 20.65
N GLY A 67 12.58 -13.63 19.89
CA GLY A 67 13.88 -14.07 20.42
C GLY A 67 14.47 -13.15 21.49
N VAL A 68 14.27 -11.82 21.39
CA VAL A 68 14.68 -10.85 22.42
C VAL A 68 13.75 -10.90 23.63
N LEU A 69 12.44 -11.11 23.42
CA LEU A 69 11.44 -11.18 24.49
C LEU A 69 11.38 -12.56 25.18
N GLY A 70 12.11 -13.56 24.69
CA GLY A 70 12.13 -14.91 25.26
C GLY A 70 10.83 -15.69 25.05
N ARG A 71 10.12 -15.45 23.93
CA ARG A 71 8.93 -16.20 23.51
C ARG A 71 9.19 -17.04 22.28
#